data_AF-A0A1V5JWT1-F1
#
_entry.id   AF-A0A1V5JWT1-F1
#
_cell.length_a   1.000
_cell.length_b   1.000
_cell.length_c   1.000
_cell.angle_alpha   90.00
_cell.angle_beta   90.00
_cell.angle_gamma   90.00
#
_symmetry.space_group_name_H-M   'P 1'
#
loop_
_entity.id
_entity.type
_entity.pdbx_description
1 polymer ?
#
loop_
_entity_poly.entity_id
_entity_poly.type
_entity_poly.pdbx_seq_one_letter_code
_entity_poly.pdbx_strand_id
1 'polypeptide(L)'
;MAFRAQESLEELFQELYDSQDVAVAEDIAKKILVLDPDNPEALFVLADGAEEYEAQAALLRRCVEETKRRMAQASPEEAESLEDLLFEAMRNLGWSLLLDEKAGEALALAEEMLAFDGWDPSWGRGIRFGGLLAQGKFAETLEESLKAESGDLFAAHARAVATLELAGPGADAYRAVWDAFRVAPDLPFFVLEYWDAPEEEDEEFLDDYNGALFLQLYWTESEERIMVLSTATVFFGYLTDRLPDEVKEEVLANLRESSMFAELERARVELRERFGPDGDVEQGDKEALKILAKMDLFVG
;
A
#
# COMPACT_ATOMS: atom_id res chain seq x y z
N MET A 1 -33.01 43.29 -2.07
CA MET A 1 -32.07 42.38 -1.37
C MET A 1 -32.78 41.04 -1.25
N ALA A 2 -32.41 40.09 -2.11
CA ALA A 2 -32.96 38.73 -2.03
C ALA A 2 -32.30 38.01 -0.85
N PHE A 3 -33.13 37.44 0.03
CA PHE A 3 -32.73 36.42 0.99
C PHE A 3 -32.15 35.25 0.17
N ARG A 4 -30.83 34.99 0.25
CA ARG A 4 -30.31 33.69 -0.17
C ARG A 4 -30.88 32.68 0.84
N ALA A 5 -31.63 31.70 0.37
CA ALA A 5 -31.96 30.54 1.20
C ALA A 5 -30.63 29.97 1.68
N GLN A 6 -30.51 29.75 2.99
CA GLN A 6 -29.37 29.04 3.56
C GLN A 6 -29.48 27.61 3.05
N GLU A 7 -28.49 27.15 2.27
CA GLU A 7 -28.40 25.75 1.81
C GLU A 7 -28.48 24.86 3.05
N SER A 8 -29.35 23.84 3.00
CA SER A 8 -29.48 22.87 4.08
C SER A 8 -28.31 21.88 4.04
N LEU A 9 -28.04 21.26 5.18
CA LEU A 9 -26.97 20.26 5.28
C LEU A 9 -27.23 19.06 4.35
N GLU A 10 -28.50 18.65 4.21
CA GLU A 10 -28.92 17.56 3.29
C GLU A 10 -28.64 17.91 1.81
N GLU A 11 -28.91 19.15 1.39
CA GLU A 11 -28.60 19.60 0.02
C GLU A 11 -27.10 19.61 -0.24
N LEU A 12 -26.29 20.04 0.72
CA LEU A 12 -24.83 20.03 0.58
C LEU A 12 -24.26 18.62 0.51
N PHE A 13 -24.78 17.66 1.27
CA PHE A 13 -24.36 16.26 1.16
C PHE A 13 -24.72 15.65 -0.18
N GLN A 14 -25.92 15.92 -0.68
CA GLN A 14 -26.31 15.46 -2.00
C GLN A 14 -25.38 16.03 -3.08
N GLU A 15 -25.07 17.33 -3.04
CA GLU A 15 -24.11 17.95 -3.94
C GLU A 15 -22.71 17.34 -3.80
N LEU A 16 -22.28 17.00 -2.58
CA LEU A 16 -20.98 16.38 -2.32
C LEU A 16 -20.88 15.00 -3.01
N TYR A 17 -21.88 14.15 -2.82
CA TYR A 17 -21.90 12.80 -3.40
C TYR A 17 -22.08 12.80 -4.93
N ASP A 18 -22.72 13.84 -5.48
CA ASP A 18 -22.88 13.99 -6.94
C ASP A 18 -21.63 14.61 -7.60
N SER A 19 -20.65 15.09 -6.82
CA SER A 19 -19.45 15.74 -7.35
C SER A 19 -18.41 14.73 -7.82
N GLN A 20 -17.94 14.90 -9.06
CA GLN A 20 -16.77 14.17 -9.61
C GLN A 20 -15.52 15.06 -9.67
N ASP A 21 -15.63 16.33 -9.27
CA ASP A 21 -14.53 17.29 -9.27
C ASP A 21 -14.06 17.51 -7.83
N VAL A 22 -12.77 17.27 -7.58
CA VAL A 22 -12.14 17.38 -6.26
C VAL A 22 -12.23 18.81 -5.70
N ALA A 23 -12.01 19.83 -6.52
CA ALA A 23 -12.07 21.22 -6.08
C ALA A 23 -13.51 21.62 -5.70
N VAL A 24 -14.50 21.10 -6.44
CA VAL A 24 -15.92 21.30 -6.10
C VAL A 24 -16.27 20.58 -4.79
N ALA A 25 -15.83 19.34 -4.61
CA ALA A 25 -16.05 18.58 -3.38
C ALA A 25 -15.45 19.28 -2.15
N GLU A 26 -14.24 19.83 -2.25
CA GLU A 26 -13.63 20.62 -1.19
C GLU A 26 -14.43 21.88 -0.85
N ASP A 27 -14.90 22.62 -1.85
CA ASP A 27 -15.67 23.83 -1.64
C ASP A 27 -17.01 23.51 -0.94
N ILE A 28 -17.64 22.39 -1.29
CA ILE A 28 -18.84 21.89 -0.61
C ILE A 28 -18.51 21.48 0.83
N ALA A 29 -17.42 20.74 1.07
CA ALA A 29 -16.98 20.35 2.41
C ALA A 29 -16.71 21.58 3.31
N LYS A 30 -16.08 22.63 2.76
CA LYS A 30 -15.90 23.92 3.46
C LYS A 30 -17.23 24.55 3.86
N LYS A 31 -18.27 24.49 3.02
CA LYS A 31 -19.62 24.98 3.37
C LYS A 31 -20.26 24.12 4.46
N ILE A 32 -20.13 22.80 4.39
CA ILE A 32 -20.63 21.88 5.42
C ILE A 32 -20.03 22.25 6.78
N LEU A 33 -18.71 22.49 6.85
CA LEU A 33 -18.03 22.88 8.09
C LEU A 33 -18.43 24.26 8.63
N VAL A 34 -19.06 25.13 7.83
CA VAL A 34 -19.67 26.37 8.35
C VAL A 34 -20.93 26.06 9.16
N LEU A 35 -21.68 25.01 8.78
CA LEU A 35 -22.92 24.60 9.44
C LEU A 35 -22.67 23.59 10.58
N ASP A 36 -21.75 22.67 10.39
CA ASP A 36 -21.33 21.63 11.34
C ASP A 36 -19.78 21.56 11.38
N PRO A 37 -19.12 22.35 12.23
CA PRO A 37 -17.65 22.53 12.22
C PRO A 37 -16.79 21.30 12.44
N ASP A 38 -17.37 20.25 13.01
CA ASP A 38 -16.70 18.98 13.28
C ASP A 38 -17.25 17.86 12.39
N ASN A 39 -18.00 18.16 11.33
CA ASN A 39 -18.59 17.12 10.47
C ASN A 39 -17.54 16.13 9.92
N PRO A 40 -17.62 14.82 10.25
CA PRO A 40 -16.60 13.84 9.88
C PRO A 40 -16.36 13.70 8.38
N GLU A 41 -17.43 13.60 7.58
CA GLU A 41 -17.32 13.42 6.13
C GLU A 41 -16.64 14.63 5.47
N ALA A 42 -17.04 15.85 5.85
CA ALA A 42 -16.39 17.04 5.33
C ALA A 42 -14.93 17.16 5.79
N LEU A 43 -14.60 16.75 7.02
CA LEU A 43 -13.20 16.68 7.47
C LEU A 43 -12.38 15.67 6.67
N PHE A 44 -12.96 14.51 6.36
CA PHE A 44 -12.34 13.48 5.55
C PHE A 44 -12.05 13.97 4.12
N VAL A 45 -13.04 14.60 3.47
CA VAL A 45 -12.86 15.20 2.13
C VAL A 45 -11.78 16.26 2.12
N LEU A 46 -11.73 17.15 3.12
CA LEU A 46 -10.67 18.17 3.19
C LEU A 46 -9.30 17.59 3.51
N ALA A 47 -9.22 16.43 4.16
CA ALA A 47 -7.95 15.77 4.39
C ALA A 47 -7.36 15.22 3.08
N ASP A 48 -8.18 14.76 2.15
CA ASP A 48 -7.73 14.26 0.85
C ASP A 48 -7.06 15.37 0.01
N GLY A 49 -7.60 16.59 0.06
CA GLY A 49 -7.04 17.76 -0.63
C GLY A 49 -5.91 18.49 0.11
N ALA A 50 -5.45 17.99 1.26
CA ALA A 50 -4.41 18.68 2.05
C ALA A 50 -3.01 18.48 1.45
N GLU A 51 -2.29 19.58 1.20
CA GLU A 51 -0.94 19.54 0.60
C GLU A 51 0.14 19.00 1.55
N GLU A 52 -0.03 19.18 2.86
CA GLU A 52 0.96 18.84 3.89
C GLU A 52 0.45 17.69 4.75
N TYR A 53 1.28 16.66 4.97
CA TYR A 53 0.90 15.48 5.76
C TYR A 53 0.55 15.81 7.22
N GLU A 54 1.19 16.81 7.82
CA GLU A 54 0.81 17.30 9.16
C GLU A 54 -0.62 17.84 9.18
N ALA A 55 -1.00 18.63 8.16
CA ALA A 55 -2.34 19.22 8.05
C ALA A 55 -3.38 18.13 7.75
N GLN A 56 -3.05 17.19 6.86
CA GLN A 56 -3.86 16.00 6.58
C GLN A 56 -4.11 15.19 7.85
N ALA A 57 -3.06 14.85 8.60
CA ALA A 57 -3.17 14.10 9.84
C ALA A 57 -3.99 14.84 10.91
N ALA A 58 -3.93 16.17 10.98
CA ALA A 58 -4.73 16.96 11.90
C ALA A 58 -6.24 16.90 11.56
N LEU A 59 -6.59 16.97 10.27
CA LEU A 59 -7.97 16.83 9.81
C LEU A 59 -8.51 15.41 10.06
N LEU A 60 -7.74 14.39 9.68
CA LEU A 60 -8.13 12.99 9.89
C LEU A 60 -8.26 12.63 11.36
N ARG A 61 -7.42 13.18 12.23
CA ARG A 61 -7.57 12.98 13.69
C ARG A 61 -8.89 13.52 14.19
N ARG A 62 -9.26 14.75 13.79
CA ARG A 62 -10.57 15.33 14.13
C ARG A 62 -11.72 14.49 13.57
N CYS A 63 -11.58 13.99 12.33
CA CYS A 63 -12.54 13.07 11.73
C CYS A 63 -12.71 11.81 12.59
N VAL A 64 -11.63 11.11 12.92
CA VAL A 64 -11.65 9.89 13.74
C VAL A 64 -12.25 10.14 15.13
N GLU A 65 -11.83 11.21 15.81
CA GLU A 65 -12.33 11.57 17.15
C GLU A 65 -13.83 11.86 17.13
N GLU A 66 -14.30 12.63 16.15
CA GLU A 66 -15.71 12.95 16.00
C GLU A 66 -16.53 11.72 15.59
N THR A 67 -16.08 10.91 14.63
CA THR A 67 -16.79 9.71 14.21
C THR A 67 -17.02 8.78 15.39
N LYS A 68 -15.97 8.52 16.19
CA LYS A 68 -16.08 7.75 17.44
C LYS A 68 -17.07 8.37 18.42
N ARG A 69 -17.04 9.71 18.59
CA ARG A 69 -17.97 10.43 19.47
C ARG A 69 -19.42 10.27 19.02
N ARG A 70 -19.69 10.37 17.71
CA ARG A 70 -21.03 10.21 17.12
C ARG A 70 -21.51 8.77 17.25
N MET A 71 -20.69 7.79 16.90
CA MET A 71 -20.99 6.36 17.09
C MET A 71 -21.37 6.02 18.53
N ALA A 72 -20.64 6.56 19.52
CA ALA A 72 -20.94 6.33 20.93
C ALA A 72 -22.29 6.93 21.41
N GLN A 73 -22.86 7.87 20.64
CA GLN A 73 -24.14 8.54 20.94
C GLN A 73 -25.27 8.04 20.04
N ALA A 74 -24.94 7.30 18.98
CA ALA A 74 -25.84 6.86 17.94
C ALA A 74 -26.62 5.60 18.35
N SER A 75 -27.73 5.34 17.64
CA SER A 75 -28.32 4.01 17.63
C SER A 75 -27.39 2.99 16.95
N PRO A 76 -27.55 1.67 17.17
CA PRO A 76 -26.70 0.67 16.52
C PRO A 76 -26.64 0.78 14.99
N GLU A 77 -27.76 1.07 14.35
CA GLU A 77 -27.86 1.21 12.87
C GLU A 77 -27.09 2.45 12.37
N GLU A 78 -27.20 3.57 13.08
CA GLU A 78 -26.44 4.79 12.77
C GLU A 78 -24.94 4.62 13.07
N ALA A 79 -24.59 3.84 14.11
CA ALA A 79 -23.19 3.53 14.39
C ALA A 79 -22.58 2.66 13.30
N GLU A 80 -23.29 1.64 12.83
CA GLU A 80 -22.89 0.77 11.71
C GLU A 80 -22.63 1.59 10.44
N SER A 81 -23.48 2.59 10.14
CA SER A 81 -23.26 3.47 8.97
C SER A 81 -22.01 4.36 9.03
N LEU A 82 -21.37 4.48 10.20
CA LEU A 82 -20.16 5.28 10.41
C LEU A 82 -18.89 4.42 10.47
N GLU A 83 -19.02 3.09 10.49
CA GLU A 83 -17.87 2.18 10.63
C GLU A 83 -16.91 2.29 9.44
N ASP A 84 -17.43 2.36 8.21
CA ASP A 84 -16.61 2.49 7.00
C ASP A 84 -15.82 3.81 7.01
N LEU A 85 -16.48 4.92 7.32
CA LEU A 85 -15.80 6.22 7.45
C LEU A 85 -14.74 6.19 8.56
N LEU A 86 -15.02 5.53 9.69
CA LEU A 86 -14.06 5.40 10.76
C LEU A 86 -12.83 4.59 10.32
N PHE A 87 -13.05 3.45 9.66
CA PHE A 87 -11.99 2.60 9.15
C PHE A 87 -11.10 3.35 8.16
N GLU A 88 -11.72 3.99 7.16
CA GLU A 88 -11.04 4.78 6.14
C GLU A 88 -10.26 5.96 6.74
N ALA A 89 -10.87 6.71 7.66
CA ALA A 89 -10.20 7.81 8.34
C ALA A 89 -9.03 7.33 9.20
N MET A 90 -9.14 6.19 9.89
CA MET A 90 -8.04 5.61 10.67
C MET A 90 -6.92 5.08 9.77
N ARG A 91 -7.25 4.42 8.65
CA ARG A 91 -6.26 3.96 7.67
C ARG A 91 -5.45 5.12 7.12
N ASN A 92 -6.13 6.15 6.62
CA ASN A 92 -5.46 7.32 6.04
C ASN A 92 -4.69 8.10 7.11
N LEU A 93 -5.22 8.21 8.34
CA LEU A 93 -4.49 8.84 9.45
C LEU A 93 -3.19 8.10 9.74
N GLY A 94 -3.22 6.77 9.79
CA GLY A 94 -2.04 5.95 10.03
C GLY A 94 -0.95 6.19 8.99
N TRP A 95 -1.33 6.29 7.72
CA TRP A 95 -0.42 6.62 6.64
C TRP A 95 0.13 8.04 6.75
N SER A 96 -0.73 9.05 6.89
CA SER A 96 -0.27 10.45 7.04
C SER A 96 0.68 10.61 8.24
N LEU A 97 0.44 9.88 9.34
CA LEU A 97 1.35 9.88 10.49
C LEU A 97 2.72 9.25 10.19
N LEU A 98 2.79 8.22 9.36
CA LEU A 98 4.08 7.63 8.94
C LEU A 98 4.85 8.59 8.03
N LEU A 99 4.16 9.22 7.08
CA LEU A 99 4.73 10.21 6.17
C LEU A 99 5.19 11.50 6.89
N ASP A 100 4.50 11.88 7.96
CA ASP A 100 4.86 13.01 8.84
C ASP A 100 5.85 12.60 9.95
N GLU A 101 6.55 11.47 9.79
CA GLU A 101 7.56 10.94 10.73
C GLU A 101 7.07 10.72 12.18
N LYS A 102 5.76 10.65 12.40
CA LYS A 102 5.09 10.42 13.71
C LYS A 102 4.87 8.94 13.98
N ALA A 103 5.90 8.12 13.78
CA ALA A 103 5.81 6.65 13.91
C ALA A 103 5.27 6.16 15.27
N GLY A 104 5.55 6.88 16.36
CA GLY A 104 5.02 6.55 17.68
C GLY A 104 3.49 6.68 17.78
N GLU A 105 2.92 7.68 17.10
CA GLU A 105 1.47 7.89 17.05
C GLU A 105 0.82 6.90 16.08
N ALA A 106 1.46 6.61 14.94
CA ALA A 106 1.02 5.57 14.01
C ALA A 106 0.92 4.20 14.70
N LEU A 107 1.91 3.83 15.53
CA LEU A 107 1.87 2.60 16.33
C LEU A 107 0.69 2.57 17.31
N ALA A 108 0.43 3.68 18.01
CA ALA A 108 -0.70 3.75 18.93
C ALA A 108 -2.04 3.59 18.20
N LEU A 109 -2.17 4.20 17.01
CA LEU A 109 -3.34 4.05 16.15
C LEU A 109 -3.50 2.62 15.64
N ALA A 110 -2.40 1.97 15.25
CA ALA A 110 -2.41 0.59 14.80
C ALA A 110 -2.92 -0.38 15.88
N GLU A 111 -2.49 -0.20 17.14
CA GLU A 111 -3.03 -0.98 18.26
C GLU A 111 -4.54 -0.79 18.44
N GLU A 112 -5.01 0.43 18.22
CA GLU A 112 -6.44 0.73 18.27
C GLU A 112 -7.19 0.05 17.14
N MET A 113 -6.70 0.12 15.89
CA MET A 113 -7.31 -0.57 14.74
C MET A 113 -7.36 -2.08 14.94
N LEU A 114 -6.29 -2.69 15.47
CA LEU A 114 -6.22 -4.13 15.74
C LEU A 114 -7.15 -4.59 16.87
N ALA A 115 -7.68 -3.66 17.67
CA ALA A 115 -8.64 -3.96 18.73
C ALA A 115 -10.11 -3.92 18.27
N PHE A 116 -10.39 -3.47 17.04
CA PHE A 116 -11.74 -3.50 16.47
C PHE A 116 -12.12 -4.91 16.04
N ASP A 117 -13.19 -5.45 16.64
CA ASP A 117 -13.77 -6.72 16.23
C ASP A 117 -14.50 -6.54 14.88
N GLY A 118 -14.13 -7.33 13.88
CA GLY A 118 -14.82 -7.37 12.58
C GLY A 118 -14.12 -6.64 11.43
N TRP A 119 -13.12 -5.81 11.73
CA TRP A 119 -12.25 -5.24 10.70
C TRP A 119 -11.23 -6.25 10.21
N ASP A 120 -10.84 -6.15 8.94
CA ASP A 120 -9.65 -6.85 8.46
C ASP A 120 -8.41 -6.27 9.17
N PRO A 121 -7.68 -7.09 9.96
CA PRO A 121 -6.52 -6.61 10.69
C PRO A 121 -5.31 -6.31 9.79
N SER A 122 -5.35 -6.59 8.47
CA SER A 122 -4.25 -6.37 7.52
C SER A 122 -3.74 -4.92 7.57
N TRP A 123 -4.61 -3.91 7.45
CA TRP A 123 -4.23 -2.50 7.46
C TRP A 123 -3.68 -2.03 8.80
N GLY A 124 -4.26 -2.50 9.91
CA GLY A 124 -3.71 -2.26 11.25
C GLY A 124 -2.29 -2.84 11.39
N ARG A 125 -2.06 -4.04 10.86
CA ARG A 125 -0.71 -4.64 10.80
C ARG A 125 0.22 -3.86 9.88
N GLY A 126 -0.26 -3.37 8.73
CA GLY A 126 0.49 -2.47 7.84
C GLY A 126 1.00 -1.24 8.59
N ILE A 127 0.12 -0.48 9.23
CA ILE A 127 0.52 0.71 10.00
C ILE A 127 1.49 0.34 11.14
N ARG A 128 1.25 -0.79 11.82
CA ARG A 128 2.16 -1.30 12.87
C ARG A 128 3.56 -1.57 12.33
N PHE A 129 3.69 -2.35 11.26
CA PHE A 129 4.98 -2.69 10.68
C PHE A 129 5.69 -1.46 10.12
N GLY A 130 4.97 -0.56 9.45
CA GLY A 130 5.52 0.73 8.99
C GLY A 130 6.12 1.54 10.14
N GLY A 131 5.39 1.64 11.26
CA GLY A 131 5.88 2.34 12.45
C GLY A 131 7.11 1.68 13.08
N LEU A 132 7.18 0.35 13.11
CA LEU A 132 8.36 -0.37 13.59
C LEU A 132 9.57 -0.17 12.66
N LEU A 133 9.37 -0.24 11.35
CA LEU A 133 10.42 -0.04 10.34
C LEU A 133 10.97 1.40 10.41
N ALA A 134 10.10 2.40 10.49
CA ALA A 134 10.49 3.81 10.62
C ALA A 134 11.29 4.08 11.91
N GLN A 135 11.06 3.30 12.98
CA GLN A 135 11.85 3.37 14.22
C GLN A 135 13.13 2.53 14.21
N GLY A 136 13.46 1.86 13.10
CA GLY A 136 14.61 0.97 12.98
C GLY A 136 14.50 -0.31 13.82
N LYS A 137 13.28 -0.71 14.22
CA LYS A 137 13.03 -1.89 15.07
C LYS A 137 12.97 -3.19 14.27
N PHE A 138 13.96 -3.42 13.40
CA PHE A 138 13.94 -4.51 12.42
C PHE A 138 13.81 -5.90 13.04
N ALA A 139 14.48 -6.16 14.17
CA ALA A 139 14.37 -7.46 14.86
C ALA A 139 12.94 -7.73 15.38
N GLU A 140 12.27 -6.70 15.88
CA GLU A 140 10.88 -6.77 16.36
C GLU A 140 9.93 -6.95 15.17
N THR A 141 10.11 -6.18 14.09
CA THR A 141 9.36 -6.35 12.83
C THR A 141 9.47 -7.77 12.30
N LEU A 142 10.67 -8.36 12.30
CA LEU A 142 10.89 -9.74 11.87
C LEU A 142 10.16 -10.74 12.77
N GLU A 143 10.25 -10.59 14.10
CA GLU A 143 9.56 -11.48 15.04
C GLU A 143 8.04 -11.41 14.88
N GLU A 144 7.49 -10.21 14.73
CA GLU A 144 6.05 -10.00 14.62
C GLU A 144 5.49 -10.44 13.27
N SER A 145 6.19 -10.15 12.17
CA SER A 145 5.79 -10.60 10.83
C SER A 145 5.74 -12.12 10.70
N LEU A 146 6.49 -12.87 11.52
CA LEU A 146 6.44 -14.34 11.56
C LEU A 146 5.20 -14.89 12.29
N LYS A 147 4.50 -14.06 13.07
CA LYS A 147 3.26 -14.43 13.78
C LYS A 147 2.01 -14.25 12.91
N ALA A 148 2.12 -13.49 11.82
CA ALA A 148 1.02 -13.25 10.89
C ALA A 148 0.69 -14.50 10.06
N GLU A 149 -0.54 -14.55 9.54
CA GLU A 149 -1.00 -15.64 8.67
C GLU A 149 -0.20 -15.69 7.36
N SER A 150 -0.09 -16.91 6.79
CA SER A 150 0.51 -17.08 5.48
C SER A 150 -0.38 -16.43 4.41
N GLY A 151 0.10 -15.37 3.78
CA GLY A 151 -0.66 -14.57 2.80
C GLY A 151 -0.90 -13.13 3.22
N ASP A 152 -0.49 -12.73 4.43
CA ASP A 152 -0.56 -11.32 4.82
C ASP A 152 0.46 -10.48 4.05
N LEU A 153 -0.04 -9.58 3.21
CA LEU A 153 0.75 -8.70 2.34
C LEU A 153 1.77 -7.88 3.14
N PHE A 154 1.30 -7.12 4.13
CA PHE A 154 2.15 -6.20 4.87
C PHE A 154 3.20 -6.95 5.70
N ALA A 155 2.85 -8.09 6.28
CA ALA A 155 3.79 -8.92 7.02
C ALA A 155 4.88 -9.49 6.11
N ALA A 156 4.52 -9.93 4.90
CA ALA A 156 5.49 -10.50 3.97
C ALA A 156 6.53 -9.45 3.51
N HIS A 157 6.08 -8.25 3.14
CA HIS A 157 6.99 -7.17 2.76
C HIS A 157 7.77 -6.61 3.96
N ALA A 158 7.14 -6.48 5.14
CA ALA A 158 7.84 -6.07 6.36
C ALA A 158 8.95 -7.06 6.75
N ARG A 159 8.69 -8.37 6.61
CA ARG A 159 9.69 -9.42 6.80
C ARG A 159 10.86 -9.28 5.84
N ALA A 160 10.58 -8.98 4.57
CA ALA A 160 11.61 -8.82 3.55
C ALA A 160 12.51 -7.62 3.86
N VAL A 161 11.94 -6.45 4.17
CA VAL A 161 12.70 -5.26 4.58
C VAL A 161 13.48 -5.52 5.85
N ALA A 162 12.85 -6.08 6.90
CA ALA A 162 13.54 -6.37 8.14
C ALA A 162 14.70 -7.37 7.97
N THR A 163 14.54 -8.37 7.10
CA THR A 163 15.59 -9.33 6.77
C THR A 163 16.75 -8.64 6.07
N LEU A 164 16.47 -7.78 5.09
CA LEU A 164 17.47 -6.97 4.40
C LEU A 164 18.25 -6.10 5.38
N GLU A 165 17.57 -5.38 6.26
CA GLU A 165 18.20 -4.47 7.22
C GLU A 165 19.08 -5.20 8.26
N LEU A 166 18.73 -6.44 8.62
CA LEU A 166 19.48 -7.24 9.59
C LEU A 166 20.65 -8.01 8.97
N ALA A 167 20.48 -8.51 7.74
CA ALA A 167 21.43 -9.42 7.09
C ALA A 167 22.25 -8.77 5.96
N GLY A 168 21.82 -7.61 5.46
CA GLY A 168 22.34 -6.98 4.26
C GLY A 168 21.82 -7.62 2.95
N PRO A 169 22.19 -7.05 1.80
CA PRO A 169 21.79 -7.54 0.49
C PRO A 169 22.47 -8.88 0.22
N GLY A 170 21.66 -9.94 0.12
CA GLY A 170 22.18 -11.29 -0.05
C GLY A 170 21.06 -12.32 -0.15
N ALA A 171 21.44 -13.59 -0.19
CA ALA A 171 20.52 -14.70 -0.45
C ALA A 171 19.28 -14.71 0.47
N ASP A 172 19.44 -14.36 1.74
CA ASP A 172 18.31 -14.36 2.69
C ASP A 172 17.35 -13.19 2.45
N ALA A 173 17.87 -11.99 2.14
CA ALA A 173 17.05 -10.84 1.78
C ALA A 173 16.24 -11.11 0.51
N TYR A 174 16.88 -11.60 -0.55
CA TYR A 174 16.19 -11.92 -1.80
C TYR A 174 15.18 -13.05 -1.63
N ARG A 175 15.47 -14.09 -0.83
CA ARG A 175 14.47 -15.11 -0.51
C ARG A 175 13.24 -14.50 0.16
N ALA A 176 13.43 -13.60 1.13
CA ALA A 176 12.31 -12.94 1.78
C ALA A 176 11.52 -12.04 0.81
N VAL A 177 12.19 -11.37 -0.14
CA VAL A 177 11.51 -10.63 -1.23
C VAL A 177 10.72 -11.58 -2.13
N TRP A 178 11.29 -12.72 -2.52
CA TRP A 178 10.56 -13.72 -3.32
C TRP A 178 9.37 -14.30 -2.58
N ASP A 179 9.46 -14.45 -1.26
CA ASP A 179 8.32 -14.84 -0.44
C ASP A 179 7.23 -13.77 -0.44
N ALA A 180 7.60 -12.48 -0.43
CA ALA A 180 6.65 -11.37 -0.57
C ALA A 180 5.97 -11.35 -1.94
N PHE A 181 6.73 -11.56 -3.02
CA PHE A 181 6.18 -11.61 -4.39
C PHE A 181 5.22 -12.79 -4.60
N ARG A 182 5.32 -13.86 -3.79
CA ARG A 182 4.32 -14.96 -3.84
C ARG A 182 2.98 -14.55 -3.27
N VAL A 183 2.93 -13.53 -2.42
CA VAL A 183 1.69 -13.02 -1.83
C VAL A 183 1.00 -12.07 -2.80
N ALA A 184 1.74 -11.12 -3.37
CA ALA A 184 1.26 -10.18 -4.37
C ALA A 184 2.31 -10.03 -5.49
N PRO A 185 2.16 -10.73 -6.62
CA PRO A 185 3.18 -10.75 -7.68
C PRO A 185 3.22 -9.46 -8.51
N ASP A 186 2.11 -8.75 -8.61
CA ASP A 186 1.99 -7.54 -9.45
C ASP A 186 2.33 -6.25 -8.67
N LEU A 187 2.14 -6.27 -7.35
CA LEU A 187 2.42 -5.14 -6.46
C LEU A 187 3.82 -4.50 -6.61
N PRO A 188 4.93 -5.25 -6.76
CA PRO A 188 6.27 -4.66 -6.89
C PRO A 188 6.44 -3.77 -8.12
N PHE A 189 5.62 -3.96 -9.16
CA PHE A 189 5.65 -3.13 -10.37
C PHE A 189 5.02 -1.76 -10.13
N PHE A 190 3.95 -1.69 -9.33
CA PHE A 190 3.37 -0.43 -8.88
C PHE A 190 4.27 0.30 -7.86
N VAL A 191 4.87 -0.42 -6.91
CA VAL A 191 5.78 0.19 -5.91
C VAL A 191 6.94 0.93 -6.58
N LEU A 192 7.48 0.36 -7.67
CA LEU A 192 8.60 0.91 -8.43
C LEU A 192 8.17 1.80 -9.61
N GLU A 193 6.87 2.07 -9.75
CA GLU A 193 6.32 2.91 -10.83
C GLU A 193 6.67 2.39 -12.25
N TYR A 194 6.82 1.06 -12.41
CA TYR A 194 6.94 0.44 -13.72
C TYR A 194 5.60 0.33 -14.42
N TRP A 195 4.52 0.21 -13.66
CA TRP A 195 3.15 0.26 -14.14
C TRP A 195 2.50 1.56 -13.68
N ASP A 196 1.70 2.16 -14.56
CA ASP A 196 0.89 3.32 -14.24
C ASP A 196 -0.22 2.96 -13.26
N ALA A 197 -0.80 3.95 -12.60
CA ALA A 197 -2.00 3.74 -11.79
C ALA A 197 -3.12 3.11 -12.65
N PRO A 198 -3.81 2.07 -12.16
CA PRO A 198 -4.92 1.45 -12.88
C PRO A 198 -6.06 2.46 -13.11
N GLU A 199 -6.75 2.36 -14.25
CA GLU A 199 -7.96 3.12 -14.49
C GLU A 199 -9.12 2.55 -13.64
N GLU A 200 -10.20 3.30 -13.43
CA GLU A 200 -11.36 2.83 -12.63
C GLU A 200 -11.98 1.54 -13.17
N GLU A 201 -11.81 1.25 -14.46
CA GLU A 201 -12.32 0.04 -15.12
C GLU A 201 -11.48 -1.21 -14.79
N ASP A 202 -10.27 -1.03 -14.25
CA ASP A 202 -9.31 -2.09 -13.91
C ASP A 202 -9.41 -2.47 -12.42
N GLU A 203 -10.64 -2.76 -11.96
CA GLU A 203 -10.93 -3.06 -10.54
C GLU A 203 -10.04 -4.17 -9.95
N GLU A 204 -9.58 -5.12 -10.78
CA GLU A 204 -8.72 -6.22 -10.35
C GLU A 204 -7.34 -5.79 -9.84
N PHE A 205 -6.85 -4.62 -10.25
CA PHE A 205 -5.55 -4.08 -9.83
C PHE A 205 -5.64 -3.01 -8.74
N LEU A 206 -6.84 -2.53 -8.41
CA LEU A 206 -7.01 -1.44 -7.43
C LEU A 206 -6.48 -1.83 -6.03
N ASP A 207 -6.75 -3.06 -5.59
CA ASP A 207 -6.28 -3.53 -4.28
C ASP A 207 -4.74 -3.62 -4.22
N ASP A 208 -4.11 -4.16 -5.27
CA ASP A 208 -2.66 -4.24 -5.38
C ASP A 208 -2.02 -2.86 -5.47
N TYR A 209 -2.62 -1.94 -6.21
CA TYR A 209 -2.16 -0.55 -6.31
C TYR A 209 -2.27 0.18 -4.97
N ASN A 210 -3.40 0.06 -4.27
CA ASN A 210 -3.59 0.65 -2.94
C ASN A 210 -2.57 0.10 -1.93
N GLY A 211 -2.33 -1.22 -1.96
CA GLY A 211 -1.28 -1.85 -1.16
C GLY A 211 0.13 -1.36 -1.53
N ALA A 212 0.40 -1.17 -2.82
CA ALA A 212 1.68 -0.68 -3.34
C ALA A 212 2.01 0.71 -2.81
N LEU A 213 1.06 1.65 -2.88
CA LEU A 213 1.28 3.01 -2.42
C LEU A 213 1.66 3.06 -0.93
N PHE A 214 1.04 2.22 -0.10
CA PHE A 214 1.43 2.12 1.31
C PHE A 214 2.83 1.49 1.47
N LEU A 215 3.11 0.41 0.72
CA LEU A 215 4.38 -0.29 0.77
C LEU A 215 5.56 0.50 0.19
N GLN A 216 5.32 1.55 -0.60
CA GLN A 216 6.38 2.48 -0.99
C GLN A 216 7.11 3.01 0.24
N LEU A 217 6.41 3.35 1.33
CA LEU A 217 7.02 3.77 2.60
C LEU A 217 8.01 2.75 3.18
N TYR A 218 7.83 1.47 2.89
CA TYR A 218 8.74 0.44 3.39
C TYR A 218 10.00 0.39 2.56
N TRP A 219 9.86 0.50 1.23
CA TRP A 219 10.92 0.18 0.28
C TRP A 219 11.72 1.39 -0.19
N THR A 220 11.19 2.60 -0.14
CA THR A 220 11.84 3.79 -0.72
C THR A 220 12.68 4.59 0.27
N GLU A 221 12.72 4.18 1.55
CA GLU A 221 13.47 4.84 2.61
C GLU A 221 15.01 4.83 2.40
N SER A 222 15.55 3.87 1.64
CA SER A 222 16.98 3.79 1.38
C SER A 222 17.30 3.28 -0.03
N GLU A 223 18.43 3.73 -0.58
CA GLU A 223 18.94 3.26 -1.88
C GLU A 223 19.13 1.74 -1.91
N GLU A 224 19.51 1.13 -0.78
CA GLU A 224 19.73 -0.31 -0.68
C GLU A 224 18.40 -1.09 -0.76
N ARG A 225 17.34 -0.60 -0.12
CA ARG A 225 15.99 -1.19 -0.25
C ARG A 225 15.48 -1.09 -1.68
N ILE A 226 15.62 0.08 -2.31
CA ILE A 226 15.23 0.32 -3.70
C ILE A 226 16.03 -0.61 -4.63
N MET A 227 17.34 -0.74 -4.44
CA MET A 227 18.20 -1.61 -5.25
C MET A 227 17.79 -3.08 -5.16
N VAL A 228 17.53 -3.58 -3.95
CA VAL A 228 17.14 -4.98 -3.75
C VAL A 228 15.75 -5.24 -4.36
N LEU A 229 14.79 -4.35 -4.11
CA LEU A 229 13.45 -4.47 -4.69
C LEU A 229 13.48 -4.38 -6.22
N SER A 230 14.14 -3.37 -6.79
CA SER A 230 14.26 -3.21 -8.24
C SER A 230 14.94 -4.38 -8.92
N THR A 231 16.06 -4.88 -8.38
CA THR A 231 16.72 -6.07 -8.91
C THR A 231 15.79 -7.28 -8.88
N ALA A 232 15.03 -7.43 -7.79
CA ALA A 232 14.09 -8.51 -7.64
C ALA A 232 12.94 -8.42 -8.68
N THR A 233 12.30 -7.25 -8.77
CA THR A 233 11.21 -6.97 -9.71
C THR A 233 11.66 -7.14 -11.16
N VAL A 234 12.87 -6.71 -11.50
CA VAL A 234 13.44 -6.88 -12.83
C VAL A 234 13.59 -8.36 -13.18
N PHE A 235 14.18 -9.18 -12.32
CA PHE A 235 14.36 -10.60 -12.64
C PHE A 235 13.02 -11.34 -12.72
N PHE A 236 12.11 -11.06 -11.79
CA PHE A 236 10.77 -11.63 -11.81
C PHE A 236 10.00 -11.21 -13.07
N GLY A 237 9.89 -9.91 -13.32
CA GLY A 237 9.19 -9.36 -14.49
C GLY A 237 9.80 -9.79 -15.82
N TYR A 238 11.11 -10.01 -15.89
CA TYR A 238 11.74 -10.56 -17.09
C TYR A 238 11.27 -12.00 -17.37
N LEU A 239 11.20 -12.83 -16.33
CA LEU A 239 10.74 -14.22 -16.45
C LEU A 239 9.24 -14.31 -16.78
N THR A 240 8.43 -13.39 -16.25
CA THR A 240 6.97 -13.39 -16.40
C THR A 240 6.45 -12.45 -17.49
N ASP A 241 7.34 -11.77 -18.21
CA ASP A 241 7.01 -10.82 -19.29
C ASP A 241 6.16 -9.61 -18.85
N ARG A 242 6.36 -9.15 -17.62
CA ARG A 242 5.66 -8.00 -17.01
C ARG A 242 6.43 -6.68 -17.06
N LEU A 243 7.68 -6.69 -17.51
CA LEU A 243 8.48 -5.46 -17.62
C LEU A 243 8.02 -4.61 -18.81
N PRO A 244 7.95 -3.27 -18.64
CA PRO A 244 7.86 -2.33 -19.75
C PRO A 244 9.00 -2.56 -20.75
N ASP A 245 8.75 -2.27 -22.04
CA ASP A 245 9.73 -2.50 -23.10
C ASP A 245 11.01 -1.70 -22.87
N GLU A 246 10.92 -0.46 -22.38
CA GLU A 246 12.08 0.39 -22.07
C GLU A 246 12.96 -0.24 -20.98
N VAL A 247 12.35 -0.67 -19.87
CA VAL A 247 13.06 -1.31 -18.75
C VAL A 247 13.70 -2.62 -19.23
N LYS A 248 12.96 -3.41 -20.01
CA LYS A 248 13.45 -4.65 -20.60
C LYS A 248 14.65 -4.42 -21.50
N GLU A 249 14.64 -3.41 -22.36
CA GLU A 249 15.78 -3.06 -23.22
C GLU A 249 17.02 -2.68 -22.41
N GLU A 250 16.86 -1.86 -21.36
CA GLU A 250 17.94 -1.44 -20.47
C GLU A 250 18.54 -2.63 -19.70
N VAL A 251 17.68 -3.44 -19.08
CA VAL A 251 18.05 -4.65 -18.35
C VAL A 251 18.81 -5.60 -19.27
N LEU A 252 18.32 -5.81 -20.50
CA LEU A 252 19.00 -6.61 -21.51
C LEU A 252 20.37 -6.04 -21.88
N ALA A 253 20.49 -4.72 -22.04
CA ALA A 253 21.75 -4.09 -22.36
C ALA A 253 22.82 -4.33 -21.27
N ASN A 254 22.41 -4.25 -19.99
CA ASN A 254 23.31 -4.40 -18.84
C ASN A 254 23.63 -5.87 -18.51
N LEU A 255 22.66 -6.78 -18.67
CA LEU A 255 22.82 -8.18 -18.27
C LEU A 255 23.43 -9.07 -19.36
N ARG A 256 23.37 -8.70 -20.64
CA ARG A 256 23.80 -9.55 -21.78
C ARG A 256 25.21 -10.13 -21.67
N GLU A 257 26.12 -9.46 -20.98
CA GLU A 257 27.50 -9.92 -20.80
C GLU A 257 27.70 -10.77 -19.53
N SER A 258 26.67 -10.91 -18.70
CA SER A 258 26.70 -11.71 -17.47
C SER A 258 26.35 -13.18 -17.73
N SER A 259 26.98 -14.09 -16.98
CA SER A 259 26.59 -15.51 -16.96
C SER A 259 25.16 -15.73 -16.44
N MET A 260 24.70 -14.82 -15.59
CA MET A 260 23.36 -14.81 -15.00
C MET A 260 22.26 -14.66 -16.07
N PHE A 261 22.52 -13.84 -17.09
CA PHE A 261 21.56 -13.62 -18.16
C PHE A 261 21.27 -14.88 -18.97
N ALA A 262 22.28 -15.71 -19.23
CA ALA A 262 22.09 -16.97 -19.94
C ALA A 262 21.20 -17.96 -19.15
N GLU A 263 21.24 -17.91 -17.81
CA GLU A 263 20.37 -18.71 -16.95
C GLU A 263 18.95 -18.16 -16.91
N LEU A 264 18.79 -16.83 -16.76
CA LEU A 264 17.48 -16.16 -16.82
C LEU A 264 16.80 -16.39 -18.16
N GLU A 265 17.53 -16.31 -19.27
CA GLU A 265 16.97 -16.52 -20.61
C GLU A 265 16.52 -17.97 -20.81
N ARG A 266 17.31 -18.95 -20.33
CA ARG A 266 16.91 -20.36 -20.37
C ARG A 266 15.64 -20.60 -19.55
N ALA A 267 15.57 -20.04 -18.35
CA ALA A 267 14.41 -20.14 -17.48
C ALA A 267 13.17 -19.51 -18.11
N ARG A 268 13.32 -18.33 -18.74
CA ARG A 268 12.23 -17.65 -19.44
C ARG A 268 11.69 -18.48 -20.60
N VAL A 269 12.57 -19.09 -21.40
CA VAL A 269 12.15 -19.99 -22.49
C VAL A 269 11.39 -21.19 -21.94
N GLU A 270 11.89 -21.83 -20.88
CA GLU A 270 11.21 -22.96 -20.23
C GLU A 270 9.82 -22.59 -19.71
N LEU A 271 9.68 -21.44 -19.04
CA LEU A 271 8.40 -20.95 -18.54
C LEU A 271 7.41 -20.67 -19.69
N ARG A 272 7.87 -20.04 -20.77
CA ARG A 272 7.06 -19.76 -21.96
C ARG A 272 6.63 -21.03 -22.69
N GLU A 273 7.50 -22.04 -22.78
CA GLU A 273 7.14 -23.34 -23.38
C GLU A 273 6.10 -24.09 -22.54
N ARG A 274 6.17 -23.95 -21.21
CA ARG A 274 5.31 -24.68 -20.28
C ARG A 274 3.95 -24.04 -20.06
N PHE A 275 3.91 -22.73 -19.95
CA PHE A 275 2.68 -21.98 -19.61
C PHE A 275 2.14 -21.22 -20.81
N GLY A 276 3.00 -20.64 -21.65
CA GLY A 276 2.57 -19.83 -22.79
C GLY A 276 1.79 -18.56 -22.37
N PRO A 277 1.28 -17.77 -23.33
CA PRO A 277 0.55 -16.54 -23.06
C PRO A 277 -0.87 -16.79 -22.50
N ASP A 278 -1.50 -17.90 -22.85
CA ASP A 278 -2.84 -18.28 -22.38
C ASP A 278 -2.78 -19.27 -21.19
N GLY A 279 -1.63 -19.32 -20.52
CA GLY A 279 -1.34 -20.24 -19.43
C GLY A 279 -1.96 -19.85 -18.10
N ASP A 280 -1.82 -20.75 -17.13
CA ASP A 280 -2.10 -20.46 -15.73
C ASP A 280 -1.02 -19.50 -15.19
N VAL A 281 -1.35 -18.21 -15.12
CA VAL A 281 -0.45 -17.12 -14.69
C VAL A 281 0.05 -17.36 -13.26
N GLU A 282 -0.84 -17.73 -12.34
CA GLU A 282 -0.51 -17.98 -10.94
C GLU A 282 0.50 -19.14 -10.81
N GLN A 283 0.30 -20.21 -11.57
CA GLN A 283 1.25 -21.32 -11.60
C GLN A 283 2.57 -20.95 -12.28
N GLY A 284 2.53 -20.08 -13.30
CA GLY A 284 3.71 -19.48 -13.92
C GLY A 284 4.55 -18.69 -12.92
N ASP A 285 3.93 -17.82 -12.13
CA ASP A 285 4.58 -17.00 -11.11
C ASP A 285 5.23 -17.84 -10.02
N LYS A 286 4.50 -18.87 -9.54
CA LYS A 286 5.04 -19.83 -8.58
C LYS A 286 6.29 -20.54 -9.10
N GLU A 287 6.32 -20.93 -10.38
CA GLU A 287 7.50 -21.57 -10.96
C GLU A 287 8.64 -20.56 -11.19
N ALA A 288 8.36 -19.34 -11.65
CA ALA A 288 9.36 -18.28 -11.79
C ALA A 288 10.05 -17.98 -10.45
N LEU A 289 9.28 -17.81 -9.38
CA LEU A 289 9.82 -17.55 -8.04
C LEU A 289 10.58 -18.76 -7.47
N LYS A 290 10.23 -20.00 -7.84
CA LYS A 290 11.01 -21.20 -7.49
C LYS A 290 12.34 -21.26 -8.23
N ILE A 291 12.39 -20.80 -9.47
CA ILE A 291 13.63 -20.71 -10.24
C ILE A 291 14.53 -19.66 -9.61
N LEU A 292 14.04 -18.44 -9.39
CA LEU A 292 14.81 -17.35 -8.80
C LEU A 292 15.37 -17.69 -7.42
N ALA A 293 14.60 -18.38 -6.57
CA ALA A 293 15.08 -18.81 -5.25
C ALA A 293 16.20 -19.87 -5.29
N LYS A 294 16.40 -20.55 -6.43
CA LYS A 294 17.45 -21.56 -6.64
C LYS A 294 18.64 -21.02 -7.42
N MET A 295 18.49 -19.90 -8.10
CA MET A 295 19.60 -19.26 -8.78
C MET A 295 20.55 -18.70 -7.72
N ASP A 296 21.84 -19.02 -7.82
CA ASP A 296 22.90 -18.42 -6.99
C ASP A 296 23.17 -16.98 -7.48
N LEU A 297 22.13 -16.13 -7.43
CA LEU A 297 22.16 -14.76 -7.96
C LEU A 297 23.09 -13.85 -7.16
N PHE A 298 23.39 -14.21 -5.90
CA PHE A 298 24.01 -13.32 -4.91
C PHE A 298 25.08 -13.98 -4.04
N VAL A 299 25.68 -15.09 -4.50
CA VAL A 299 26.86 -15.68 -3.86
C VAL A 299 28.10 -15.14 -4.57
N GLY A 300 28.57 -13.97 -4.13
CA GLY A 300 29.77 -13.29 -4.63
C GLY A 300 30.52 -12.60 -3.51
#